data_AF-A0A9W4S176-F1
#
_entry.id   AF-A0A9W4S176-F1
#
_cell.length_a   1.000
_cell.length_b   1.000
_cell.length_c   1.000
_cell.angle_alpha   90.00
_cell.angle_beta   90.00
_cell.angle_gamma   90.00
#
_symmetry.space_group_name_H-M   'P 1'
#
loop_
_entity.id
_entity.type
_entity.pdbx_description
1 polymer ?
#
loop_
_entity_poly.entity_id
_entity_poly.type
_entity_poly.pdbx_seq_one_letter_code
_entity_poly.pdbx_strand_id
1 'polypeptide(L)' 'MKTTFFLAVAAQAALVFANCRVEILDGNSFQLGTACIPKGGQGPVAVNGHNYFITATTSCGLGFLGTQTHPLN' A
#
# COMPACT_ATOMS: atom_id res chain seq x y z
N MET A 1 -39.12 37.22 -14.92
CA MET A 1 -38.45 36.01 -15.46
C MET A 1 -37.24 35.74 -14.57
N LYS A 2 -37.19 34.61 -13.84
CA LYS A 2 -36.15 34.34 -12.82
C LYS A 2 -35.23 33.23 -13.33
N THR A 3 -34.04 33.61 -13.78
CA THR A 3 -33.04 32.72 -14.36
C THR A 3 -32.38 31.92 -13.23
N THR A 4 -32.60 30.61 -13.22
CA THR A 4 -32.00 29.70 -12.23
C THR A 4 -30.67 29.21 -12.79
N PHE A 5 -29.56 29.61 -12.16
CA PHE A 5 -28.24 29.13 -12.49
C PHE A 5 -27.99 27.79 -11.76
N PHE A 6 -27.77 26.73 -12.52
CA PHE A 6 -27.29 25.46 -11.97
C PHE A 6 -25.77 25.52 -11.85
N LEU A 7 -25.25 25.57 -10.63
CA LEU A 7 -23.83 25.30 -10.36
C LEU A 7 -23.60 23.79 -10.47
N ALA A 8 -22.99 23.35 -11.57
CA ALA A 8 -22.43 22.01 -11.67
C ALA A 8 -21.15 21.96 -10.82
N VAL A 9 -21.24 21.44 -9.60
CA VAL A 9 -20.05 21.12 -8.79
C VAL A 9 -19.41 19.86 -9.40
N ALA A 10 -18.30 20.04 -10.11
CA ALA A 10 -17.43 18.94 -10.48
C ALA A 10 -16.74 18.43 -9.22
N ALA A 11 -17.33 17.41 -8.59
CA ALA A 11 -16.69 16.66 -7.53
C ALA A 11 -15.49 15.91 -8.13
N GLN A 12 -14.29 16.46 -7.95
CA GLN A 12 -13.05 15.73 -8.17
C GLN A 12 -13.00 14.64 -7.10
N ALA A 13 -13.49 13.44 -7.44
CA ALA A 13 -13.27 12.26 -6.63
C ALA A 13 -11.76 12.04 -6.59
N ALA A 14 -11.12 12.47 -5.51
CA ALA A 14 -9.76 12.05 -5.22
C ALA A 14 -9.77 10.53 -5.24
N LEU A 15 -9.04 9.93 -6.18
CA LEU A 15 -8.74 8.50 -6.18
C LEU A 15 -7.94 8.23 -4.92
N VAL A 16 -8.63 8.01 -3.80
CA VAL A 16 -8.03 7.47 -2.57
C VAL A 16 -7.67 6.05 -2.94
N PHE A 17 -6.50 5.86 -3.54
CA PHE A 17 -5.91 4.55 -3.72
C PHE A 17 -5.82 3.94 -2.33
N ALA A 18 -6.70 2.98 -2.07
CA ALA A 18 -6.69 2.26 -0.82
C ALA A 18 -5.38 1.47 -0.79
N ASN A 19 -4.43 1.93 0.03
CA ASN A 19 -3.14 1.30 0.23
C ASN A 19 -3.20 0.37 1.46
N CYS A 20 -2.38 -0.66 1.44
CA CYS A 20 -2.08 -1.51 2.56
C CYS A 20 -0.77 -1.04 3.17
N ARG A 21 -0.80 -0.77 4.48
CA ARG A 21 0.43 -0.53 5.23
C ARG A 21 1.12 -1.85 5.47
N VAL A 22 2.39 -1.93 5.11
CA VAL A 22 3.24 -3.10 5.31
C VAL A 22 4.29 -2.78 6.35
N GLU A 23 4.47 -3.72 7.28
CA GLU A 23 5.58 -3.73 8.24
C GLU A 23 6.22 -5.11 8.16
N ILE A 24 7.52 -5.12 7.89
CA ILE A 24 8.33 -6.34 8.01
C ILE A 24 8.93 -6.29 9.41
N LEU A 25 8.65 -7.31 10.21
CA LEU A 25 9.09 -7.42 11.60
C LEU A 25 10.09 -8.57 11.74
N ASP A 26 11.08 -8.46 12.61
CA ASP A 26 11.94 -9.60 12.94
C ASP A 26 11.25 -10.61 13.89
N GLY A 27 11.98 -11.66 14.28
CA GLY A 27 11.48 -12.67 15.23
C GLY A 27 11.14 -12.13 16.63
N ASN A 28 11.57 -10.90 16.95
CA ASN A 28 11.28 -10.19 18.19
C ASN A 28 10.17 -9.13 18.04
N SER A 29 9.46 -9.11 16.90
CA SER A 29 8.49 -8.07 16.54
C SER A 29 9.07 -6.67 16.34
N PHE A 30 10.37 -6.54 16.10
CA PHE A 30 10.99 -5.25 15.81
C PHE A 30 10.82 -4.86 14.34
N GLN A 31 10.42 -3.61 14.07
CA GLN A 31 10.18 -3.13 12.70
C GLN A 31 11.49 -2.99 11.92
N LEU A 32 11.67 -3.85 10.92
CA LEU A 32 12.80 -3.84 10.00
C LEU A 32 12.59 -2.90 8.80
N GLY A 33 11.35 -2.75 8.36
CA GLY A 33 11.00 -1.94 7.19
C GLY A 33 9.51 -1.68 7.08
N THR A 34 9.14 -0.59 6.42
CA THR A 34 7.73 -0.25 6.16
C THR A 34 7.55 0.33 4.77
N ALA A 35 6.40 0.06 4.15
CA ALA A 35 5.99 0.69 2.89
C ALA A 35 4.46 0.75 2.79
N CYS A 36 3.99 1.56 1.85
CA CYS A 36 2.59 1.59 1.43
C CYS A 36 2.47 0.88 0.08
N ILE A 37 1.75 -0.24 0.05
CA ILE A 37 1.54 -1.03 -1.16
C ILE A 37 0.09 -0.87 -1.60
N PRO A 38 -0.21 -0.57 -2.87
CA PRO A 38 -1.59 -0.47 -3.34
C PRO A 38 -2.34 -1.80 -3.18
N LYS A 39 -3.61 -1.74 -2.76
CA LYS A 39 -4.48 -2.95 -2.67
C LYS A 39 -4.55 -3.66 -4.02
N GLY A 40 -4.37 -4.98 -4.00
CA GLY A 40 -4.31 -5.80 -5.22
C GLY A 40 -3.03 -5.62 -6.04
N GLY A 41 -2.05 -4.88 -5.53
CA GLY A 41 -0.79 -4.58 -6.21
C GLY A 41 0.43 -5.18 -5.51
N GLN A 42 1.60 -4.68 -5.91
CA GLN A 42 2.88 -5.11 -5.37
C GLN A 42 3.85 -3.93 -5.29
N GLY A 43 4.84 -4.02 -4.41
CA GLY A 43 5.92 -3.04 -4.35
C GLY A 43 7.03 -3.40 -3.37
N PRO A 44 8.13 -2.65 -3.39
CA PRO A 44 9.29 -2.93 -2.55
C PRO A 44 9.13 -2.38 -1.13
N VAL A 45 9.65 -3.13 -0.17
CA VAL A 45 9.91 -2.69 1.21
C VAL A 45 11.41 -2.73 1.43
N ALA A 46 12.01 -1.59 1.80
CA ALA A 46 13.43 -1.53 2.12
C ALA A 46 13.67 -2.06 3.53
N VAL A 47 14.59 -3.03 3.66
CA VAL A 47 15.05 -3.62 4.92
C VAL A 47 16.58 -3.74 4.84
N ASN A 48 17.31 -3.07 5.73
CA ASN A 48 18.78 -3.14 5.81
C ASN A 48 19.51 -2.93 4.45
N GLY A 49 18.99 -2.04 3.60
CA GLY A 49 19.57 -1.77 2.27
C GLY A 49 19.16 -2.75 1.16
N HIS A 50 18.35 -3.76 1.47
CA HIS A 50 17.76 -4.70 0.51
C HIS A 50 16.27 -4.43 0.30
N ASN A 51 15.80 -4.58 -0.94
CA ASN A 51 14.38 -4.45 -1.26
C ASN A 51 13.71 -5.82 -1.28
N TYR A 52 12.70 -5.98 -0.41
CA TYR A 52 11.81 -7.14 -0.38
C TYR A 52 10.51 -6.79 -1.09
N PHE A 53 10.17 -7.51 -2.17
CA PHE A 53 8.94 -7.25 -2.90
C PHE A 53 7.77 -7.93 -2.23
N ILE A 54 6.76 -7.15 -1.87
CA ILE A 54 5.55 -7.61 -1.18
C ILE A 54 4.36 -7.45 -2.12
N THR A 55 3.52 -8.49 -2.18
CA THR A 55 2.20 -8.45 -2.81
C THR A 55 1.14 -8.16 -1.76
N ALA A 56 0.19 -7.28 -2.07
CA ALA A 56 -0.98 -7.03 -1.25
C ALA A 56 -2.24 -7.46 -2.00
N THR A 57 -3.08 -8.28 -1.40
CA THR A 57 -4.40 -8.61 -1.96
C THR A 57 -5.35 -7.41 -1.85
N THR A 58 -6.54 -7.51 -2.45
CA THR A 58 -7.58 -6.49 -2.34
C THR A 58 -8.12 -6.33 -0.90
N SER A 59 -7.93 -7.32 -0.04
CA SER A 59 -8.27 -7.29 1.39
C SER A 59 -7.07 -6.96 2.30
N CYS A 60 -5.93 -6.54 1.74
CA CYS A 60 -4.67 -6.33 2.46
C CYS A 60 -4.09 -7.60 3.11
N GLY A 61 -4.31 -8.77 2.52
CA GLY A 61 -3.45 -9.93 2.77
C GLY A 61 -2.06 -9.65 2.20
N LEU A 62 -1.02 -9.81 3.01
CA LEU A 62 0.36 -9.52 2.64
C LEU A 62 1.14 -10.82 2.40
N GLY A 63 2.03 -10.82 1.42
CA GLY A 63 2.91 -11.95 1.15
C GLY A 63 4.16 -11.51 0.39
N PHE A 64 5.24 -12.29 0.50
CA PHE A 64 6.43 -12.08 -0.31
C PHE A 64 6.17 -12.51 -1.75
N LEU A 65 6.65 -11.71 -2.71
CA LEU A 65 6.51 -12.02 -4.13
C LEU A 65 7.46 -13.18 -4.51
N GLY A 66 6.93 -14.21 -5.15
CA GLY A 66 7.73 -15.34 -5.65
C GLY A 66 8.31 -16.21 -4.54
N THR A 67 9.60 -16.57 -4.66
CA THR A 67 10.32 -17.44 -3.72
C THR A 67 11.17 -16.67 -2.69
N GLN A 68 10.93 -15.36 -2.52
CA GLN A 68 11.62 -14.57 -1.50
C GLN A 68 11.28 -15.10 -0.10
N THR A 69 12.31 -15.23 0.74
CA THR A 69 12.16 -15.61 2.15
C THR A 69 12.13 -14.37 3.03
N HIS A 70 11.52 -14.51 4.21
CA HIS A 70 11.53 -13.46 5.22
C HIS A 70 12.97 -13.07 5.60
N PRO A 71 13.30 -11.77 5.73
CA PRO A 71 14.62 -11.35 6.20
C PRO A 71 14.91 -11.93 7.58
N LEU A 72 16.11 -12.49 7.75
CA LEU A 72 16.64 -12.80 9.07
C LEU A 72 17.35 -11.55 9.60
N ASN A 73 17.04 -11.16 10.84
CA ASN A 73 17.81 -10.17 11.60
C ASN A 73 18.68 -10.92 12.60
#